data_AF-A0A9W8J2F4-F1
#
_entry.id   AF-A0A9W8J2F4-F1
#
_cell.length_a   1.000
_cell.length_b   1.000
_cell.length_c   1.000
_cell.angle_alpha   90.00
_cell.angle_beta   90.00
_cell.angle_gamma   90.00
#
_symmetry.space_group_name_H-M   'P 1'
#
loop_
_entity.id
_entity.type
_entity.pdbx_description
1 polymer ?
#
loop_
_entity_poly.entity_id
_entity_poly.type
_entity_poly.pdbx_seq_one_letter_code
_entity_poly.pdbx_strand_id
1 'polypeptide(L)'
;MTMKENFGRKLLQVYGRTLTPVLLPLPKYGLLNMNLLVPLLISWLNGRISFMREHENDPDLQLLLENSRKRGEQRAKDINLDTYDYAALADTIEPLSLWRIRMEYQGLIDPDTDYIIEPHELKEFPKAQHTFRICVDVPNMEGRLDEPETRLVEDFQGLPKSSDVLLFIKKAIALPISCFRPALPSMLIITHQFEPHRAVLAPFLSSLPSSKFTWEIESAEMAEHMGQIQYAKASHFYGQHKADGERHKEEGNIAFRKGDRKGAIAAYTQSLRRFEDAHCQKVLEEDKKAVMKLMAMTIANRSAAAVLPGEGQDIELAINDGKKAILANPHYAKGYARLAKAHHANGELSEAQEALAQALRLPELENEVGLVDMFIDLQTDGKGLPENDEEFEAFIKRLLEEDKESVERVKNINGLWRKRITEREV
;
A
#
# COMPACT_ATOMS: atom_id res chain seq x y z
N MET A 1 -24.13 30.40 -9.50
CA MET A 1 -23.31 30.24 -8.28
C MET A 1 -22.90 28.77 -8.23
N THR A 2 -21.69 28.46 -8.68
CA THR A 2 -21.29 27.10 -9.08
C THR A 2 -20.72 26.32 -7.90
N MET A 3 -20.90 24.99 -7.93
CA MET A 3 -20.47 23.98 -6.95
C MET A 3 -19.05 24.17 -6.38
N LYS A 4 -18.15 24.84 -7.11
CA LYS A 4 -16.79 25.19 -6.69
C LYS A 4 -16.74 26.12 -5.46
N GLU A 5 -17.69 27.03 -5.29
CA GLU A 5 -17.64 28.03 -4.19
C GLU A 5 -18.04 27.46 -2.83
N ASN A 6 -18.90 26.44 -2.80
CA ASN A 6 -19.34 25.79 -1.56
C ASN A 6 -18.32 24.80 -1.00
N PHE A 7 -17.47 24.21 -1.86
CA PHE A 7 -16.44 23.26 -1.43
C PHE A 7 -15.26 23.96 -0.74
N GLY A 8 -14.86 25.14 -1.24
CA GLY A 8 -13.75 25.92 -0.69
C GLY A 8 -14.01 26.50 0.71
N ARG A 9 -15.26 26.87 1.04
CA ARG A 9 -15.58 27.51 2.33
C ARG A 9 -15.64 26.54 3.52
N LYS A 10 -15.90 25.25 3.31
CA LYS A 10 -15.97 24.25 4.39
C LYS A 10 -14.59 23.81 4.91
N LEU A 11 -13.53 23.92 4.10
CA LEU A 11 -12.18 23.46 4.45
C LEU A 11 -11.39 24.43 5.35
N LEU A 12 -11.66 25.74 5.26
CA LEU A 12 -10.96 26.77 6.03
C LEU A 12 -11.34 26.83 7.52
N GLN A 13 -12.38 26.12 7.94
CA GLN A 13 -12.89 26.18 9.31
C GLN A 13 -12.25 25.15 10.25
N VAL A 14 -11.48 24.18 9.74
CA VAL A 14 -11.00 23.01 10.51
C VAL A 14 -9.56 23.15 11.02
N TYR A 15 -8.71 23.96 10.37
CA TYR A 15 -7.26 23.97 10.67
C TYR A 15 -6.74 25.38 10.91
N GLY A 16 -6.92 25.88 12.13
CA GLY A 16 -6.30 27.12 12.59
C GLY A 16 -5.54 26.93 13.89
N ARG A 17 -4.20 26.92 13.84
CA ARG A 17 -3.31 27.69 14.75
C ARG A 17 -1.81 27.54 14.44
N THR A 18 -1.23 28.70 14.09
CA THR A 18 0.07 29.31 14.45
C THR A 18 1.37 28.51 14.31
N LEU A 19 2.12 28.80 13.23
CA LEU A 19 3.58 28.87 13.21
C LEU A 19 4.02 30.15 12.47
N THR A 20 5.03 30.83 13.00
CA THR A 20 5.51 32.17 12.64
C THR A 20 6.15 32.20 11.23
N PRO A 21 5.81 33.15 10.34
CA PRO A 21 6.29 33.14 8.95
C PRO A 21 7.62 33.90 8.77
N VAL A 22 8.52 33.33 7.97
CA VAL A 22 9.59 34.09 7.29
C VAL A 22 9.01 34.61 5.97
N LEU A 23 8.99 35.94 5.80
CA LEU A 23 8.34 36.63 4.70
C LEU A 23 9.38 37.22 3.74
N LEU A 24 9.24 36.98 2.43
CA LEU A 24 9.92 37.73 1.37
C LEU A 24 8.86 38.37 0.46
N PRO A 25 9.02 39.65 0.04
CA PRO A 25 7.97 40.36 -0.67
C PRO A 25 8.04 40.13 -2.18
N LEU A 26 6.88 39.93 -2.82
CA LEU A 26 6.71 40.14 -4.26
C LEU A 26 5.52 41.10 -4.51
N PRO A 27 5.63 42.03 -5.47
CA PRO A 27 4.66 43.10 -5.64
C PRO A 27 3.53 42.65 -6.58
N LYS A 28 2.43 42.12 -6.01
CA LYS A 28 1.02 42.32 -6.44
C LYS A 28 0.03 41.23 -6.01
N TYR A 29 0.45 40.17 -5.35
CA TYR A 29 -0.48 39.21 -4.74
C TYR A 29 -0.02 38.91 -3.31
N GLY A 30 -0.96 38.94 -2.37
CA GLY A 30 -0.68 38.78 -0.94
C GLY A 30 0.07 37.50 -0.59
N LEU A 31 0.71 37.53 0.58
CA LEU A 31 1.58 36.49 1.13
C LEU A 31 0.95 35.09 1.08
N LEU A 32 1.50 34.22 0.23
CA LEU A 32 1.15 32.80 0.18
C LEU A 32 2.25 31.99 0.89
N ASN A 33 1.87 31.27 1.95
CA ASN A 33 2.81 30.47 2.73
C ASN A 33 3.11 29.14 1.99
N MET A 34 4.20 29.09 1.24
CA MET A 34 4.63 27.95 0.43
C MET A 34 4.86 26.66 1.23
N ASN A 35 5.14 26.77 2.54
CA ASN A 35 5.36 25.62 3.43
C ASN A 35 4.08 24.83 3.76
N LEU A 36 2.89 25.38 3.48
CA LEU A 36 1.61 24.67 3.64
C LEU A 36 1.12 24.04 2.34
N LEU A 37 1.55 24.55 1.17
CA LEU A 37 1.06 24.11 -0.14
C LEU A 37 1.63 22.76 -0.55
N VAL A 38 2.91 22.50 -0.30
CA VAL A 38 3.56 21.25 -0.72
C VAL A 38 3.01 20.02 0.03
N PRO A 39 2.84 20.03 1.37
CA PRO A 39 2.22 18.91 2.08
C PRO A 39 0.73 18.74 1.72
N LEU A 40 0.01 19.84 1.44
CA LEU A 40 -1.38 19.78 0.99
C LEU A 40 -1.51 19.22 -0.43
N LEU A 41 -0.57 19.50 -1.34
CA LEU A 41 -0.52 18.94 -2.70
C LEU A 41 -0.14 17.45 -2.70
N ILE A 42 0.82 17.04 -1.87
CA ILE A 42 1.20 15.62 -1.71
C ILE A 42 0.06 14.85 -1.01
N SER A 43 -0.57 15.42 0.01
CA SER A 43 -1.79 14.88 0.63
C SER A 43 -2.97 14.85 -0.33
N TRP A 44 -3.06 15.77 -1.29
CA TRP A 44 -4.10 15.82 -2.31
C TRP A 44 -3.88 14.80 -3.43
N LEU A 45 -2.63 14.54 -3.83
CA LEU A 45 -2.27 13.52 -4.83
C LEU A 45 -2.38 12.09 -4.27
N ASN A 46 -1.82 11.82 -3.09
CA ASN A 46 -2.01 10.52 -2.41
C ASN A 46 -3.47 10.29 -2.02
N GLY A 47 -4.17 11.37 -1.64
CA GLY A 47 -5.61 11.35 -1.40
C GLY A 47 -6.44 11.02 -2.65
N ARG A 48 -5.98 11.33 -3.87
CA ARG A 48 -6.72 11.01 -5.10
C ARG A 48 -6.69 9.53 -5.45
N ILE A 49 -5.57 8.84 -5.24
CA ILE A 49 -5.49 7.38 -5.50
C ILE A 49 -6.33 6.63 -4.46
N SER A 50 -6.23 7.00 -3.18
CA SER A 50 -7.10 6.44 -2.14
C SER A 50 -8.57 6.77 -2.39
N PHE A 51 -8.90 8.00 -2.80
CA PHE A 51 -10.27 8.38 -3.16
C PHE A 51 -10.80 7.56 -4.34
N MET A 52 -10.03 7.39 -5.41
CA MET A 52 -10.45 6.57 -6.55
C MET A 52 -10.63 5.10 -6.18
N ARG A 53 -9.80 4.55 -5.29
CA ARG A 53 -9.98 3.18 -4.77
C ARG A 53 -11.21 3.05 -3.88
N GLU A 54 -11.44 4.00 -2.99
CA GLU A 54 -12.57 4.01 -2.06
C GLU A 54 -13.90 4.28 -2.78
N HIS A 55 -13.86 4.88 -3.96
CA HIS A 55 -15.02 5.28 -4.76
C HIS A 55 -15.03 4.58 -6.13
N GLU A 56 -14.42 3.41 -6.25
CA GLU A 56 -14.34 2.67 -7.52
C GLU A 56 -15.73 2.37 -8.12
N ASN A 57 -16.73 2.15 -7.26
CA ASN A 57 -18.11 1.91 -7.67
C ASN A 57 -18.94 3.19 -7.87
N ASP A 58 -18.33 4.38 -7.78
CA ASP A 58 -19.00 5.66 -8.01
C ASP A 58 -19.38 5.80 -9.50
N PRO A 59 -20.67 5.96 -9.84
CA PRO A 59 -21.13 6.04 -11.23
C PRO A 59 -20.50 7.20 -12.02
N ASP A 60 -20.22 8.33 -11.36
CA ASP A 60 -19.62 9.50 -12.00
C ASP A 60 -18.13 9.26 -12.28
N LEU A 61 -17.42 8.58 -11.36
CA LEU A 61 -16.04 8.16 -11.60
C LEU A 61 -15.97 7.15 -12.76
N GLN A 62 -16.85 6.15 -12.77
CA GLN A 62 -16.94 5.16 -13.85
C GLN A 62 -17.25 5.81 -15.19
N LEU A 63 -18.20 6.75 -15.24
CA LEU A 63 -18.51 7.50 -16.45
C LEU A 63 -17.34 8.39 -16.92
N LEU A 64 -16.61 9.01 -16.00
CA LEU A 64 -15.40 9.79 -16.32
C LEU A 64 -14.33 8.91 -16.96
N LEU A 65 -14.06 7.74 -16.37
CA LEU A 65 -13.09 6.76 -16.86
C LEU A 65 -13.51 6.22 -18.24
N GLU A 66 -14.78 5.84 -18.40
CA GLU A 66 -15.32 5.34 -19.67
C GLU A 66 -15.22 6.38 -20.79
N ASN A 67 -15.59 7.63 -20.50
CA ASN A 67 -15.47 8.72 -21.46
C ASN A 67 -14.01 9.02 -21.82
N SER A 68 -13.10 8.91 -20.86
CA SER A 68 -11.66 9.03 -21.11
C SER A 68 -11.18 7.93 -22.07
N ARG A 69 -11.58 6.68 -21.84
CA ARG A 69 -11.27 5.53 -22.69
C ARG A 69 -11.81 5.72 -24.11
N LYS A 70 -13.10 6.07 -24.27
CA LYS A 70 -13.72 6.33 -25.58
C LYS A 70 -12.99 7.41 -26.38
N ARG A 71 -12.56 8.50 -25.72
CA ARG A 71 -11.74 9.54 -26.38
C ARG A 71 -10.38 9.02 -26.81
N GLY A 72 -9.74 8.18 -26.00
CA GLY A 72 -8.48 7.51 -26.35
C GLY A 72 -8.63 6.60 -27.58
N GLU A 73 -9.64 5.74 -27.58
CA GLU A 73 -9.95 4.83 -28.70
C GLU A 73 -10.26 5.57 -29.99
N GLN A 74 -11.01 6.67 -29.92
CA GLN A 74 -11.31 7.48 -31.09
C GLN A 74 -10.05 8.12 -31.67
N ARG A 75 -9.21 8.73 -30.83
CA ARG A 75 -7.93 9.32 -31.27
C ARG A 75 -7.02 8.28 -31.94
N ALA A 76 -7.00 7.05 -31.43
CA ALA A 76 -6.22 5.97 -31.99
C ALA A 76 -6.72 5.51 -33.38
N LYS A 77 -8.02 5.65 -33.68
CA LYS A 77 -8.58 5.37 -35.02
C LYS A 77 -8.23 6.45 -36.04
N ASP A 78 -8.14 7.69 -35.59
CA ASP A 78 -7.96 8.85 -36.47
C ASP A 78 -6.50 9.06 -36.90
N ILE A 79 -5.55 8.42 -36.22
CA ILE A 79 -4.10 8.59 -36.46
C ILE A 79 -3.47 7.29 -36.95
N ASN A 80 -2.93 7.34 -38.17
CA ASN A 80 -2.11 6.26 -38.71
C ASN A 80 -0.62 6.54 -38.39
N LEU A 81 -0.05 5.74 -37.49
CA LEU A 81 1.32 5.92 -36.98
C LEU A 81 2.44 5.67 -38.00
N ASP A 82 2.14 5.00 -39.12
CA ASP A 82 3.13 4.74 -40.17
C ASP A 82 3.23 5.88 -41.19
N THR A 83 2.17 6.68 -41.30
CA THR A 83 2.09 7.85 -42.21
C THR A 83 2.08 9.18 -41.47
N TYR A 84 2.12 9.15 -40.13
CA TYR A 84 2.15 10.35 -39.30
C TYR A 84 3.41 11.18 -39.57
N ASP A 85 3.24 12.50 -39.75
CA ASP A 85 4.35 13.41 -39.99
C ASP A 85 5.04 13.78 -38.66
N TYR A 86 5.99 12.94 -38.25
CA TYR A 86 6.80 13.19 -37.06
C TYR A 86 7.73 14.40 -37.23
N ALA A 87 8.11 14.75 -38.46
CA ALA A 87 9.01 15.88 -38.70
C ALA A 87 8.30 17.22 -38.46
N ALA A 88 7.00 17.31 -38.70
CA ALA A 88 6.18 18.48 -38.38
C ALA A 88 6.17 18.82 -36.87
N LEU A 89 6.58 17.90 -35.99
CA LEU A 89 6.71 18.15 -34.56
C LEU A 89 7.98 18.93 -34.18
N ALA A 90 8.85 19.30 -35.12
CA ALA A 90 10.10 20.04 -34.85
C ALA A 90 9.90 21.33 -34.04
N ASP A 91 8.76 22.01 -34.22
CA ASP A 91 8.44 23.25 -33.52
C ASP A 91 7.75 23.05 -32.16
N THR A 92 7.43 21.80 -31.83
CA THR A 92 6.91 21.43 -30.50
C THR A 92 8.02 21.13 -29.49
N ILE A 93 9.28 21.06 -29.93
CA ILE A 93 10.42 20.72 -29.09
C ILE A 93 10.75 21.89 -28.16
N GLU A 94 10.46 21.72 -26.88
CA GLU A 94 10.82 22.67 -25.83
C GLU A 94 12.31 22.49 -25.45
N PRO A 95 13.10 23.58 -25.31
CA PRO A 95 14.49 23.47 -24.87
C PRO A 95 14.62 22.78 -23.51
N LEU A 96 15.61 21.89 -23.38
CA LEU A 96 15.87 21.11 -22.16
C LEU A 96 14.72 20.19 -21.74
N SER A 97 13.71 19.98 -22.59
CA SER A 97 12.70 18.94 -22.34
C SER A 97 13.33 17.56 -22.47
N LEU A 98 13.10 16.73 -21.46
CA LEU A 98 13.68 15.40 -21.32
C LEU A 98 12.56 14.39 -21.15
N TRP A 99 12.54 13.33 -21.96
CA TRP A 99 11.67 12.18 -21.74
C TRP A 99 12.50 10.95 -21.39
N ARG A 100 11.96 10.09 -20.53
CA ARG A 100 12.62 8.83 -20.14
C ARG A 100 11.71 7.64 -20.40
N ILE A 101 12.19 6.66 -21.14
CA ILE A 101 11.50 5.39 -21.39
C ILE A 101 12.06 4.32 -20.47
N ARG A 102 11.21 3.67 -19.68
CA ARG A 102 11.60 2.59 -18.76
C ARG A 102 10.68 1.39 -18.86
N MET A 103 11.18 0.22 -18.48
CA MET A 103 10.40 -1.01 -18.35
C MET A 103 10.39 -1.47 -16.90
N GLU A 104 9.22 -1.89 -16.43
CA GLU A 104 9.02 -2.45 -15.09
C GLU A 104 8.40 -3.83 -15.18
N TYR A 105 8.94 -4.77 -14.41
CA TYR A 105 8.29 -6.05 -14.19
C TYR A 105 7.06 -5.84 -13.30
N GLN A 106 5.89 -6.32 -13.73
CA GLN A 106 4.61 -6.17 -13.01
C GLN A 106 4.19 -7.43 -12.26
N GLY A 107 4.91 -8.55 -12.42
CA GLY A 107 4.60 -9.82 -11.76
C GLY A 107 4.20 -10.91 -12.75
N LEU A 108 3.56 -11.95 -12.22
CA LEU A 108 3.00 -13.05 -12.99
C LEU A 108 1.49 -12.86 -13.07
N ILE A 109 0.91 -13.12 -14.23
CA ILE A 109 -0.54 -13.19 -14.40
C ILE A 109 -0.95 -14.54 -14.99
N ASP A 110 -2.18 -14.95 -14.70
CA ASP A 110 -2.86 -15.96 -15.50
C ASP A 110 -3.36 -15.31 -16.81
N PRO A 111 -2.85 -15.69 -17.99
CA PRO A 111 -3.23 -15.04 -19.25
C PRO A 111 -4.71 -15.22 -19.61
N ASP A 112 -5.38 -16.19 -19.02
CA ASP A 112 -6.80 -16.48 -19.28
C ASP A 112 -7.73 -15.58 -18.43
N THR A 113 -7.28 -15.06 -17.29
CA THR A 113 -8.11 -14.31 -16.33
C THR A 113 -7.56 -12.95 -15.91
N ASP A 114 -6.34 -12.59 -16.30
CA ASP A 114 -5.56 -11.44 -15.80
C ASP A 114 -5.38 -11.44 -14.26
N TYR A 115 -5.60 -12.58 -13.60
CA TYR A 115 -5.37 -12.73 -12.16
C TYR A 115 -3.88 -12.60 -11.85
N ILE A 116 -3.52 -11.73 -10.91
CA ILE A 116 -2.14 -11.55 -10.43
C ILE A 116 -1.78 -12.74 -9.54
N ILE A 117 -0.75 -13.48 -9.94
CA ILE A 117 -0.32 -14.71 -9.28
C ILE A 117 0.80 -14.39 -8.28
N GLU A 118 0.57 -14.75 -7.02
CA GLU A 118 1.59 -14.67 -5.98
C GLU A 118 2.59 -15.84 -6.07
N PRO A 119 3.84 -15.69 -5.60
CA PRO A 119 4.87 -16.72 -5.76
C PRO A 119 4.50 -18.11 -5.22
N HIS A 120 3.64 -18.17 -4.19
CA HIS A 120 3.20 -19.42 -3.57
C HIS A 120 2.09 -20.13 -4.36
N GLU A 121 1.34 -19.39 -5.19
CA GLU A 121 0.25 -19.90 -6.02
C GLU A 121 0.75 -20.48 -7.35
N LEU A 122 2.02 -20.25 -7.72
CA LEU A 122 2.57 -20.59 -9.03
C LEU A 122 2.34 -22.06 -9.47
N LYS A 123 2.26 -23.00 -8.52
CA LYS A 123 1.98 -24.42 -8.80
C LYS A 123 0.58 -24.66 -9.37
N GLU A 124 -0.38 -23.81 -9.03
CA GLU A 124 -1.78 -23.89 -9.44
C GLU A 124 -2.01 -23.24 -10.81
N PHE A 125 -1.05 -22.43 -11.27
CA PHE A 125 -1.13 -21.67 -12.52
C PHE A 125 0.01 -22.03 -13.49
N PRO A 126 -0.01 -23.22 -14.12
CA PRO A 126 1.08 -23.70 -14.97
C PRO A 126 1.26 -22.87 -16.26
N LYS A 127 0.29 -22.03 -16.62
CA LYS A 127 0.35 -21.12 -17.78
C LYS A 127 0.75 -19.68 -17.42
N ALA A 128 1.13 -19.42 -16.17
CA ALA A 128 1.47 -18.08 -15.70
C ALA A 128 2.47 -17.39 -16.64
N GLN A 129 2.20 -16.12 -16.96
CA GLN A 129 3.07 -15.32 -17.82
C GLN A 129 3.59 -14.10 -17.07
N HIS A 130 4.87 -13.81 -17.29
CA HIS A 130 5.46 -12.57 -16.81
C HIS A 130 4.83 -11.38 -17.52
N THR A 131 4.54 -10.32 -16.79
CA THR A 131 4.04 -9.07 -17.35
C THR A 131 5.04 -7.95 -17.16
N PHE A 132 5.11 -7.08 -18.15
CA PHE A 132 6.01 -5.94 -18.17
C PHE A 132 5.24 -4.69 -18.56
N ARG A 133 5.54 -3.58 -17.89
CA ARG A 133 4.98 -2.27 -18.18
C ARG A 133 6.05 -1.39 -18.79
N ILE A 134 5.79 -0.79 -19.94
CA ILE A 134 6.64 0.27 -20.47
C ILE A 134 5.99 1.62 -20.17
N CYS A 135 6.77 2.54 -19.61
CA CYS A 135 6.36 3.92 -19.33
C CYS A 135 7.24 4.91 -20.10
N VAL A 136 6.63 5.99 -20.60
CA VAL A 136 7.35 7.23 -20.93
C VAL A 136 7.06 8.25 -19.85
N ASP A 137 8.08 8.58 -19.08
CA ASP A 137 8.05 9.59 -18.03
C ASP A 137 8.54 10.93 -18.56
N VAL A 138 7.89 12.00 -18.11
CA VAL A 138 8.32 13.38 -18.33
C VAL A 138 8.48 14.08 -16.98
N PRO A 139 9.42 15.05 -16.85
CA PRO A 139 9.54 15.85 -15.65
C PRO A 139 8.20 16.46 -15.28
N ASN A 140 7.91 16.52 -13.98
CA ASN A 140 6.70 17.20 -13.51
C ASN A 140 6.75 18.71 -13.76
N MET A 141 5.66 19.40 -13.41
CA MET A 141 5.54 20.87 -13.54
C MET A 141 6.65 21.66 -12.82
N GLU A 142 7.37 21.05 -11.87
CA GLU A 142 8.51 21.64 -11.16
C GLU A 142 9.87 21.26 -11.80
N GLY A 143 9.85 20.55 -12.93
CA GLY A 143 11.03 20.09 -13.65
C GLY A 143 11.73 18.89 -12.99
N ARG A 144 11.10 18.22 -12.02
CA ARG A 144 11.70 17.10 -11.28
C ARG A 144 11.31 15.75 -11.90
N LEU A 145 12.28 14.83 -11.97
CA LEU A 145 12.11 13.45 -12.46
C LEU A 145 11.86 12.42 -11.35
N ASP A 146 11.89 12.83 -10.09
CA ASP A 146 11.62 11.92 -8.97
C ASP A 146 10.14 11.69 -8.69
N GLU A 147 9.29 12.57 -9.20
CA GLU A 147 7.83 12.43 -9.24
C GLU A 147 7.36 12.72 -10.67
N PRO A 148 7.73 11.90 -11.67
CA PRO A 148 7.49 12.22 -13.06
C PRO A 148 6.00 12.11 -13.40
N GLU A 149 5.58 12.87 -14.41
CA GLU A 149 4.29 12.64 -15.05
C GLU A 149 4.43 11.55 -16.11
N THR A 150 3.45 10.64 -16.20
CA THR A 150 3.47 9.57 -17.20
C THR A 150 2.79 10.04 -18.48
N ARG A 151 3.54 10.11 -19.57
CA ARG A 151 3.06 10.51 -20.90
C ARG A 151 2.35 9.39 -21.64
N LEU A 152 2.86 8.17 -21.51
CA LEU A 152 2.24 6.95 -22.02
C LEU A 152 2.65 5.77 -21.14
N VAL A 153 1.72 4.83 -20.97
CA VAL A 153 1.95 3.56 -20.29
C VAL A 153 1.24 2.46 -21.06
N GLU A 154 1.93 1.35 -21.31
CA GLU A 154 1.35 0.13 -21.90
C GLU A 154 1.89 -1.10 -21.18
N ASP A 155 1.01 -2.07 -20.97
CA ASP A 155 1.33 -3.37 -20.36
C ASP A 155 1.49 -4.43 -21.45
N PHE A 156 2.46 -5.32 -21.25
CA PHE A 156 2.87 -6.36 -22.19
C PHE A 156 2.89 -7.71 -21.47
N GLN A 157 2.29 -8.71 -22.10
CA GLN A 157 2.44 -10.11 -21.70
C GLN A 157 3.73 -10.66 -22.30
N GLY A 158 4.68 -11.04 -21.45
CA GLY A 158 6.04 -11.37 -21.81
C GLY A 158 6.89 -10.13 -22.15
N LEU A 159 8.16 -10.38 -22.47
CA LEU A 159 9.06 -9.33 -22.91
C LEU A 159 8.58 -8.74 -24.25
N PRO A 160 8.53 -7.40 -24.39
CA PRO A 160 8.05 -6.75 -25.61
C PRO A 160 8.99 -7.05 -26.80
N LYS A 161 8.43 -7.24 -28.00
CA LYS A 161 9.25 -7.39 -29.21
C LYS A 161 9.74 -6.02 -29.67
N SER A 162 10.80 -5.99 -30.48
CA SER A 162 11.32 -4.72 -31.03
C SER A 162 10.29 -3.92 -31.82
N SER A 163 9.35 -4.57 -32.50
CA SER A 163 8.21 -3.92 -33.16
C SER A 163 7.28 -3.23 -32.17
N ASP A 164 7.05 -3.86 -31.02
CA ASP A 164 6.14 -3.37 -29.99
C ASP A 164 6.73 -2.15 -29.30
N VAL A 165 8.04 -2.18 -28.99
CA VAL A 165 8.77 -1.03 -28.43
C VAL A 165 8.78 0.14 -29.41
N LEU A 166 9.04 -0.10 -30.70
CA LEU A 166 8.98 0.95 -31.71
C LEU A 166 7.58 1.57 -31.82
N LEU A 167 6.55 0.72 -31.83
CA LEU A 167 5.16 1.16 -31.86
C LEU A 167 4.80 1.99 -30.62
N PHE A 168 5.23 1.55 -29.44
CA PHE A 168 5.05 2.27 -28.19
C PHE A 168 5.67 3.66 -28.23
N ILE A 169 6.91 3.79 -28.74
CA ILE A 169 7.58 5.09 -28.89
C ILE A 169 6.81 6.01 -29.84
N LYS A 170 6.38 5.47 -31.00
CA LYS A 170 5.54 6.21 -31.96
C LYS A 170 4.24 6.72 -31.31
N LYS A 171 3.57 5.86 -30.53
CA LYS A 171 2.38 6.25 -29.75
C LYS A 171 2.70 7.31 -28.71
N ALA A 172 3.80 7.22 -27.98
CA ALA A 172 4.16 8.22 -26.98
C ALA A 172 4.35 9.61 -27.63
N ILE A 173 4.85 9.66 -28.86
CA ILE A 173 5.03 10.88 -29.64
C ILE A 173 3.68 11.41 -30.17
N ALA A 174 2.92 10.58 -30.89
CA ALA A 174 1.75 11.00 -31.66
C ALA A 174 0.38 10.83 -30.95
N LEU A 175 0.30 9.93 -29.98
CA LEU A 175 -0.92 9.49 -29.29
C LEU A 175 -0.71 9.36 -27.76
N PRO A 176 -0.23 10.41 -27.06
CA PRO A 176 -0.05 10.32 -25.62
C PRO A 176 -1.40 10.32 -24.89
N ILE A 177 -1.38 10.03 -23.58
CA ILE A 177 -2.59 10.10 -22.76
C ILE A 177 -3.23 11.50 -22.80
N SER A 178 -4.53 11.58 -22.48
CA SER A 178 -5.37 12.74 -22.82
C SER A 178 -4.94 14.10 -22.25
N CYS A 179 -4.10 14.16 -21.22
CA CYS A 179 -3.54 15.42 -20.71
C CYS A 179 -2.36 15.96 -21.53
N PHE A 180 -1.83 15.20 -22.48
CA PHE A 180 -0.71 15.59 -23.33
C PHE A 180 -1.11 15.78 -24.80
N ARG A 181 -0.35 16.65 -25.48
CA ARG A 181 -0.43 16.85 -26.93
C ARG A 181 0.70 16.10 -27.64
N PRO A 182 0.53 15.75 -28.92
CA PRO A 182 1.63 15.24 -29.74
C PRO A 182 2.81 16.20 -29.71
N ALA A 183 4.01 15.69 -29.45
CA ALA A 183 5.21 16.50 -29.28
C ALA A 183 6.48 15.66 -29.42
N LEU A 184 7.65 16.31 -29.44
CA LEU A 184 8.96 15.67 -29.29
C LEU A 184 9.72 16.33 -28.12
N PRO A 185 10.56 15.59 -27.37
CA PRO A 185 11.46 16.19 -26.41
C PRO A 185 12.69 16.77 -27.09
N SER A 186 13.50 17.54 -26.36
CA SER A 186 14.86 17.85 -26.79
C SER A 186 15.82 16.67 -26.60
N MET A 187 15.58 15.85 -25.57
CA MET A 187 16.36 14.65 -25.27
C MET A 187 15.44 13.48 -24.90
N LEU A 188 15.64 12.33 -25.54
CA LEU A 188 14.98 11.07 -25.21
C LEU A 188 15.99 10.08 -24.64
N ILE A 189 15.85 9.73 -23.36
CA ILE A 189 16.64 8.71 -22.69
C ILE A 189 15.83 7.41 -22.66
N ILE A 190 16.42 6.31 -23.11
CA ILE A 190 15.82 4.97 -23.08
C ILE A 190 16.63 4.11 -22.11
N THR A 191 16.00 3.41 -21.17
CA THR A 191 16.76 2.59 -20.22
C THR A 191 17.56 1.47 -20.92
N HIS A 192 18.68 1.08 -20.32
CA HIS A 192 19.59 0.05 -20.84
C HIS A 192 18.89 -1.29 -21.17
N GLN A 193 17.75 -1.57 -20.53
CA GLN A 193 16.92 -2.76 -20.79
C GLN A 193 16.46 -2.86 -22.25
N PHE A 194 16.43 -1.74 -22.97
CA PHE A 194 16.03 -1.68 -24.38
C PHE A 194 17.19 -1.77 -25.37
N GLU A 195 18.42 -1.96 -24.91
CA GLU A 195 19.59 -2.13 -25.78
C GLU A 195 19.38 -3.21 -26.88
N PRO A 196 18.75 -4.38 -26.60
CA PRO A 196 18.46 -5.38 -27.63
C PRO A 196 17.58 -4.87 -28.79
N HIS A 197 16.82 -3.79 -28.59
CA HIS A 197 15.93 -3.22 -29.60
C HIS A 197 16.59 -2.12 -30.44
N ARG A 198 17.82 -1.69 -30.10
CA ARG A 198 18.52 -0.57 -30.74
C ARG A 198 18.48 -0.61 -32.26
N ALA A 199 18.74 -1.77 -32.87
CA ALA A 199 18.81 -1.91 -34.32
C ALA A 199 17.49 -1.55 -35.02
N VAL A 200 16.35 -1.76 -34.36
CA VAL A 200 15.01 -1.43 -34.87
C VAL A 200 14.62 0.01 -34.54
N LEU A 201 15.04 0.52 -33.38
CA LEU A 201 14.72 1.88 -32.93
C LEU A 201 15.53 2.96 -33.67
N ALA A 202 16.83 2.70 -33.89
CA ALA A 202 17.77 3.70 -34.39
C ALA A 202 17.38 4.31 -35.75
N PRO A 203 16.91 3.55 -36.76
CA PRO A 203 16.52 4.14 -38.04
C PRO A 203 15.37 5.15 -37.92
N PHE A 204 14.40 4.88 -37.05
CA PHE A 204 13.28 5.77 -36.80
C PHE A 204 13.70 6.98 -35.95
N LEU A 205 14.38 6.76 -34.83
CA LEU A 205 14.76 7.86 -33.93
C LEU A 205 15.75 8.83 -34.59
N SER A 206 16.66 8.33 -35.43
CA SER A 206 17.61 9.16 -36.17
C SER A 206 17.01 9.88 -37.37
N SER A 207 15.77 9.56 -37.78
CA SER A 207 15.06 10.32 -38.82
C SER A 207 14.31 11.54 -38.29
N LEU A 208 14.19 11.66 -36.96
CA LEU A 208 13.57 12.80 -36.29
C LEU A 208 14.45 14.07 -36.40
N PRO A 209 13.91 15.28 -36.16
CA PRO A 209 14.60 16.57 -36.33
C PRO A 209 15.89 16.73 -35.47
N SER A 210 17.02 16.24 -35.98
CA SER A 210 18.29 16.09 -35.24
C SER A 210 18.94 17.39 -34.77
N SER A 211 18.53 18.55 -35.29
CA SER A 211 19.01 19.86 -34.83
C SER A 211 18.44 20.27 -33.47
N LYS A 212 17.33 19.67 -33.04
CA LYS A 212 16.64 19.97 -31.78
C LYS A 212 16.36 18.73 -30.93
N PHE A 213 16.44 17.54 -31.50
CA PHE A 213 16.15 16.25 -30.85
C PHE A 213 17.41 15.39 -30.80
N THR A 214 17.71 14.86 -29.61
CA THR A 214 18.71 13.81 -29.40
C THR A 214 18.10 12.62 -28.68
N TRP A 215 18.68 11.44 -28.86
CA TRP A 215 18.27 10.24 -28.15
C TRP A 215 19.48 9.39 -27.78
N GLU A 216 19.37 8.67 -26.67
CA GLU A 216 20.36 7.71 -26.22
C GLU A 216 19.71 6.56 -25.47
N ILE A 217 20.40 5.40 -25.45
CA ILE A 217 20.09 4.32 -24.53
C ILE A 217 21.11 4.39 -23.40
N GLU A 218 20.63 4.41 -22.15
CA GLU A 218 21.46 4.40 -20.95
C GLU A 218 22.48 3.26 -21.02
N SER A 219 23.73 3.53 -20.64
CA SER A 219 24.72 2.48 -20.48
C SER A 219 24.40 1.62 -19.25
N ALA A 220 24.93 0.39 -19.21
CA ALA A 220 24.81 -0.47 -18.04
C ALA A 220 25.41 0.18 -16.77
N GLU A 221 26.53 0.89 -16.92
CA GLU A 221 27.17 1.64 -15.82
C GLU A 221 26.28 2.77 -15.28
N MET A 222 25.67 3.55 -16.18
CA MET A 222 24.74 4.62 -15.78
C MET A 222 23.52 4.03 -15.07
N ALA A 223 22.99 2.91 -15.58
CA ALA A 223 21.85 2.23 -14.97
C ALA A 223 22.17 1.70 -13.57
N GLU A 224 23.36 1.11 -13.38
CA GLU A 224 23.82 0.66 -12.06
C GLU A 224 23.94 1.83 -11.09
N HIS A 225 24.59 2.92 -11.51
CA HIS A 225 24.74 4.13 -10.70
C HIS A 225 23.38 4.74 -10.31
N MET A 226 22.45 4.83 -11.26
CA MET A 226 21.09 5.29 -11.01
C MET A 226 20.35 4.35 -10.05
N GLY A 227 20.55 3.04 -10.16
CA GLY A 227 20.03 2.05 -9.22
C GLY A 227 20.53 2.28 -7.79
N GLN A 228 21.82 2.56 -7.62
CA GLN A 228 22.41 2.89 -6.31
C GLN A 228 21.83 4.17 -5.72
N ILE A 229 21.66 5.24 -6.52
CA ILE A 229 21.04 6.49 -6.08
C ILE A 229 19.58 6.25 -5.66
N GLN A 230 18.82 5.51 -6.45
CA GLN A 230 17.42 5.18 -6.15
C GLN A 230 17.31 4.37 -4.86
N TYR A 231 18.17 3.37 -4.66
CA TYR A 231 18.22 2.59 -3.44
C TYR A 231 18.56 3.48 -2.23
N ALA A 232 19.58 4.32 -2.32
CA ALA A 232 19.95 5.24 -1.24
C ALA A 232 18.80 6.18 -0.87
N LYS A 233 18.07 6.70 -1.86
CA LYS A 233 16.87 7.53 -1.65
C LYS A 233 15.74 6.74 -0.98
N ALA A 234 15.46 5.52 -1.44
CA ALA A 234 14.46 4.64 -0.84
C ALA A 234 14.80 4.30 0.61
N SER A 235 16.06 3.97 0.90
CA SER A 235 16.55 3.71 2.27
C SER A 235 16.42 4.94 3.18
N HIS A 236 16.69 6.14 2.66
CA HIS A 236 16.51 7.38 3.41
C HIS A 236 15.04 7.60 3.79
N PHE A 237 14.12 7.51 2.84
CA PHE A 237 12.68 7.66 3.12
C PHE A 237 12.14 6.56 4.02
N TYR A 238 12.58 5.32 3.83
CA TYR A 238 12.26 4.21 4.73
C TYR A 238 12.63 4.57 6.18
N GLY A 239 13.85 5.07 6.41
CA GLY A 239 14.30 5.49 7.73
C GLY A 239 13.44 6.61 8.33
N GLN A 240 13.09 7.62 7.52
CA GLN A 240 12.22 8.73 7.95
C GLN A 240 10.81 8.25 8.31
N HIS A 241 10.17 7.50 7.41
CA HIS A 241 8.81 6.99 7.61
C HIS A 241 8.74 6.03 8.80
N LYS A 242 9.72 5.14 8.95
CA LYS A 242 9.81 4.26 10.13
C LYS A 242 9.91 5.08 11.42
N ALA A 243 10.81 6.06 11.49
CA ALA A 243 10.99 6.89 12.68
C ALA A 243 9.73 7.71 13.02
N ASP A 244 9.07 8.30 12.01
CA ASP A 244 7.80 9.00 12.18
C ASP A 244 6.69 8.05 12.66
N GLY A 245 6.63 6.83 12.12
CA GLY A 245 5.71 5.78 12.55
C GLY A 245 5.90 5.43 14.03
N GLU A 246 7.14 5.25 14.47
CA GLU A 246 7.44 4.97 15.89
C GLU A 246 7.08 6.14 16.81
N ARG A 247 7.29 7.39 16.36
CA ARG A 247 6.86 8.58 17.11
C ARG A 247 5.35 8.59 17.33
N HIS A 248 4.56 8.41 16.27
CA HIS A 248 3.10 8.37 16.37
C HIS A 248 2.58 7.17 17.17
N LYS A 249 3.27 6.02 17.12
CA LYS A 249 2.96 4.87 17.98
C LYS A 249 3.11 5.26 19.46
N GLU A 250 4.18 5.98 19.81
CA GLU A 250 4.38 6.42 21.19
C GLU A 250 3.38 7.51 21.62
N GLU A 251 3.03 8.44 20.73
CA GLU A 251 1.94 9.39 20.96
C GLU A 251 0.62 8.64 21.27
N GLY A 252 0.32 7.58 20.51
CA GLY A 252 -0.82 6.71 20.77
C GLY A 252 -0.75 6.03 22.13
N ASN A 253 0.42 5.51 22.52
CA ASN A 253 0.63 4.91 23.83
C ASN A 253 0.44 5.92 24.98
N ILE A 254 0.89 7.17 24.79
CA ILE A 254 0.72 8.24 25.76
C ILE A 254 -0.76 8.61 25.89
N ALA A 255 -1.47 8.76 24.77
CA ALA A 255 -2.92 9.06 24.78
C ALA A 255 -3.72 7.93 25.42
N PHE A 256 -3.40 6.67 25.10
CA PHE A 256 -4.03 5.48 25.68
C PHE A 256 -3.86 5.44 27.20
N ARG A 257 -2.64 5.69 27.72
CA ARG A 257 -2.36 5.75 29.16
C ARG A 257 -3.11 6.88 29.89
N LYS A 258 -3.43 7.96 29.19
CA LYS A 258 -4.23 9.08 29.71
C LYS A 258 -5.74 8.83 29.65
N GLY A 259 -6.18 7.70 29.10
CA GLY A 259 -7.59 7.43 28.83
C GLY A 259 -8.16 8.20 27.63
N ASP A 260 -7.33 8.93 26.88
CA ASP A 260 -7.73 9.60 25.63
C ASP A 260 -7.76 8.59 24.49
N ARG A 261 -8.87 7.85 24.41
CA ARG A 261 -9.05 6.79 23.41
C ARG A 261 -9.08 7.31 21.99
N LYS A 262 -9.80 8.42 21.75
CA LYS A 262 -9.91 9.01 20.42
C LYS A 262 -8.55 9.50 19.93
N GLY A 263 -7.77 10.16 20.80
CA GLY A 263 -6.40 10.53 20.52
C GLY A 263 -5.50 9.33 20.27
N ALA A 264 -5.65 8.25 21.05
CA ALA A 264 -4.89 7.01 20.85
C ALA A 264 -5.16 6.38 19.47
N ILE A 265 -6.43 6.19 19.10
CA ILE A 265 -6.82 5.61 17.80
C ILE A 265 -6.32 6.47 16.64
N ALA A 266 -6.43 7.80 16.76
CA ALA A 266 -5.94 8.72 15.73
C ALA A 266 -4.41 8.63 15.56
N ALA A 267 -3.65 8.63 16.66
CA ALA A 267 -2.19 8.54 16.63
C ALA A 267 -1.71 7.18 16.11
N TYR A 268 -2.32 6.06 16.54
CA TYR A 268 -2.01 4.75 15.99
C TYR A 268 -2.34 4.65 14.50
N THR A 269 -3.44 5.26 14.05
CA THR A 269 -3.78 5.30 12.61
C THR A 269 -2.72 6.06 11.82
N GLN A 270 -2.23 7.19 12.33
CA GLN A 270 -1.15 7.93 11.69
C GLN A 270 0.18 7.15 11.69
N SER A 271 0.46 6.41 12.76
CA SER A 271 1.61 5.50 12.84
C SER A 271 1.57 4.42 11.75
N LEU A 272 0.41 3.77 11.58
CA LEU A 272 0.24 2.73 10.56
C LEU A 272 0.44 3.26 9.15
N ARG A 273 -0.08 4.45 8.82
CA ARG A 273 0.17 5.09 7.51
C ARG A 273 1.66 5.28 7.24
N ARG A 274 2.43 5.69 8.26
CA ARG A 274 3.88 5.88 8.12
C ARG A 274 4.62 4.55 7.99
N PHE A 275 4.18 3.51 8.67
CA PHE A 275 4.75 2.18 8.45
C PHE A 275 4.40 1.61 7.07
N GLU A 276 3.19 1.87 6.55
CA GLU A 276 2.83 1.53 5.16
C GLU A 276 3.72 2.28 4.16
N ASP A 277 3.91 3.60 4.34
CA ASP A 277 4.83 4.41 3.52
C ASP A 277 6.27 3.84 3.53
N ALA A 278 6.73 3.37 4.69
CA ALA A 278 8.04 2.72 4.84
C ALA A 278 8.09 1.35 4.14
N HIS A 279 7.05 0.54 4.28
CA HIS A 279 6.96 -0.79 3.67
C HIS A 279 6.91 -0.74 2.14
N CYS A 280 6.33 0.33 1.57
CA CYS A 280 6.30 0.57 0.12
C CYS A 280 7.66 0.96 -0.48
N GLN A 281 8.68 1.26 0.33
CA GLN A 281 10.00 1.59 -0.19
C GLN A 281 10.70 0.36 -0.78
N LYS A 282 11.49 0.57 -1.84
CA LYS A 282 12.34 -0.46 -2.46
C LYS A 282 13.59 -0.70 -1.62
N VAL A 283 13.39 -1.26 -0.43
CA VAL A 283 14.44 -1.65 0.54
C VAL A 283 14.53 -3.18 0.66
N LEU A 284 15.49 -3.66 1.44
CA LEU A 284 15.70 -5.09 1.69
C LEU A 284 14.48 -5.74 2.36
N GLU A 285 14.28 -7.04 2.13
CA GLU A 285 13.16 -7.78 2.69
C GLU A 285 13.20 -7.86 4.23
N GLU A 286 14.40 -7.84 4.83
CA GLU A 286 14.61 -7.79 6.28
C GLU A 286 14.04 -6.50 6.88
N ASP A 287 14.19 -5.37 6.18
CA ASP A 287 13.65 -4.07 6.57
C ASP A 287 12.12 -4.05 6.47
N LYS A 288 11.56 -4.62 5.39
CA LYS A 288 10.10 -4.77 5.26
C LYS A 288 9.53 -5.63 6.38
N LYS A 289 10.16 -6.77 6.69
CA LYS A 289 9.79 -7.63 7.83
C LYS A 289 9.89 -6.89 9.16
N ALA A 290 10.89 -6.04 9.36
CA ALA A 290 11.03 -5.25 10.57
C ALA A 290 9.88 -4.26 10.75
N VAL A 291 9.47 -3.57 9.69
CA VAL A 291 8.31 -2.65 9.73
C VAL A 291 6.99 -3.40 9.89
N MET A 292 6.81 -4.56 9.24
CA MET A 292 5.62 -5.40 9.42
C MET A 292 5.42 -5.84 10.88
N LYS A 293 6.50 -6.14 11.60
CA LYS A 293 6.44 -6.41 13.05
C LYS A 293 5.95 -5.19 13.84
N LEU A 294 6.44 -3.99 13.50
CA LEU A 294 5.97 -2.74 14.12
C LEU A 294 4.50 -2.45 13.80
N MET A 295 4.05 -2.75 12.58
CA MET A 295 2.65 -2.66 12.17
C MET A 295 1.79 -3.60 13.02
N ALA A 296 2.12 -4.89 13.11
CA ALA A 296 1.37 -5.86 13.91
C ALA A 296 1.19 -5.40 15.37
N MET A 297 2.26 -4.88 16.00
CA MET A 297 2.20 -4.31 17.35
C MET A 297 1.26 -3.10 17.44
N THR A 298 1.34 -2.20 16.45
CA THR A 298 0.58 -0.95 16.45
C THR A 298 -0.90 -1.20 16.16
N ILE A 299 -1.22 -2.12 15.25
CA ILE A 299 -2.58 -2.60 14.98
C ILE A 299 -3.18 -3.19 16.25
N ALA A 300 -2.44 -4.07 16.96
CA ALA A 300 -2.92 -4.66 18.21
C ALA A 300 -3.13 -3.61 19.32
N ASN A 301 -2.32 -2.55 19.38
CA ASN A 301 -2.53 -1.45 20.32
C ASN A 301 -3.78 -0.62 19.94
N ARG A 302 -4.04 -0.40 18.66
CA ARG A 302 -5.25 0.28 18.20
C ARG A 302 -6.51 -0.53 18.50
N SER A 303 -6.48 -1.85 18.27
CA SER A 303 -7.56 -2.77 18.69
C SER A 303 -7.82 -2.67 20.20
N ALA A 304 -6.76 -2.62 21.01
CA ALA A 304 -6.87 -2.45 22.45
C ALA A 304 -7.57 -1.14 22.87
N ALA A 305 -7.33 -0.05 22.13
CA ALA A 305 -7.99 1.23 22.37
C ALA A 305 -9.46 1.21 21.95
N ALA A 306 -9.74 0.60 20.79
CA ALA A 306 -11.06 0.55 20.18
C ALA A 306 -12.06 -0.32 20.97
N VAL A 307 -11.60 -1.39 21.63
CA VAL A 307 -12.50 -2.29 22.39
C VAL A 307 -13.00 -1.71 23.73
N LEU A 308 -12.34 -0.68 24.27
CA LEU A 308 -12.65 -0.16 25.61
C LEU A 308 -14.05 0.48 25.66
N PRO A 309 -14.89 0.17 26.68
CA PRO A 309 -16.30 0.59 26.75
C PRO A 309 -16.50 2.10 26.97
N GLY A 310 -17.42 2.73 26.23
CA GLY A 310 -17.79 4.15 26.36
C GLY A 310 -17.47 4.99 25.11
N GLU A 311 -17.28 6.29 25.28
CA GLU A 311 -17.02 7.18 24.13
C GLU A 311 -15.75 6.79 23.38
N GLY A 312 -15.88 6.56 22.06
CA GLY A 312 -14.81 6.11 21.17
C GLY A 312 -14.67 4.59 21.06
N GLN A 313 -15.58 3.80 21.66
CA GLN A 313 -15.64 2.35 21.45
C GLN A 313 -16.03 2.04 20.00
N ASP A 314 -15.28 1.13 19.38
CA ASP A 314 -15.49 0.64 18.02
C ASP A 314 -15.09 -0.84 17.97
N ILE A 315 -16.07 -1.71 18.19
CA ILE A 315 -15.87 -3.17 18.26
C ILE A 315 -15.51 -3.74 16.88
N GLU A 316 -16.12 -3.23 15.81
CA GLU A 316 -15.83 -3.67 14.45
C GLU A 316 -14.38 -3.37 14.06
N LEU A 317 -13.91 -2.16 14.37
CA LEU A 317 -12.50 -1.81 14.20
C LEU A 317 -11.60 -2.73 15.02
N ALA A 318 -11.96 -3.01 16.29
CA ALA A 318 -11.16 -3.87 17.16
C ALA A 318 -11.02 -5.30 16.62
N ILE A 319 -12.10 -5.89 16.09
CA ILE A 319 -12.10 -7.21 15.45
C ILE A 319 -11.25 -7.20 14.18
N ASN A 320 -11.44 -6.20 13.31
CA ASN A 320 -10.68 -6.07 12.07
C ASN A 320 -9.18 -5.92 12.35
N ASP A 321 -8.83 -5.09 13.33
CA ASP A 321 -7.45 -4.91 13.75
C ASP A 321 -6.86 -6.19 14.39
N GLY A 322 -7.63 -6.91 15.20
CA GLY A 322 -7.20 -8.22 15.73
C GLY A 322 -6.79 -9.18 14.60
N LYS A 323 -7.64 -9.30 13.57
CA LYS A 323 -7.37 -10.12 12.36
C LYS A 323 -6.15 -9.61 11.59
N LYS A 324 -6.05 -8.30 11.35
CA LYS A 324 -4.91 -7.70 10.63
C LYS A 324 -3.58 -7.84 11.37
N ALA A 325 -3.59 -7.78 12.70
CA ALA A 325 -2.39 -8.00 13.51
C ALA A 325 -1.85 -9.43 13.37
N ILE A 326 -2.75 -10.42 13.35
CA ILE A 326 -2.40 -11.83 13.10
C ILE A 326 -1.89 -12.01 11.67
N LEU A 327 -2.54 -11.41 10.67
CA LEU A 327 -2.07 -11.47 9.28
C LEU A 327 -0.66 -10.87 9.12
N ALA A 328 -0.40 -9.73 9.77
CA ALA A 328 0.90 -9.07 9.72
C ALA A 328 2.01 -9.83 10.45
N ASN A 329 1.67 -10.56 11.52
CA ASN A 329 2.59 -11.44 12.24
C ASN A 329 1.83 -12.61 12.89
N PRO A 330 1.79 -13.79 12.24
CA PRO A 330 1.03 -14.95 12.72
C PRO A 330 1.48 -15.52 14.07
N HIS A 331 2.70 -15.21 14.52
CA HIS A 331 3.25 -15.65 15.82
C HIS A 331 3.18 -14.53 16.87
N TYR A 332 2.37 -13.49 16.64
CA TYR A 332 2.20 -12.41 17.62
C TYR A 332 1.05 -12.71 18.58
N ALA A 333 1.37 -13.29 19.73
CA ALA A 333 0.40 -13.69 20.76
C ALA A 333 -0.66 -12.60 21.06
N LYS A 334 -0.22 -11.34 21.19
CA LYS A 334 -1.12 -10.22 21.47
C LYS A 334 -2.18 -10.02 20.39
N GLY A 335 -1.92 -10.33 19.12
CA GLY A 335 -2.90 -10.24 18.03
C GLY A 335 -4.13 -11.11 18.33
N TYR A 336 -3.92 -12.38 18.66
CA TYR A 336 -4.98 -13.31 19.05
C TYR A 336 -5.71 -12.88 20.33
N ALA A 337 -4.96 -12.46 21.36
CA ALA A 337 -5.55 -11.93 22.58
C ALA A 337 -6.41 -10.67 22.34
N ARG A 338 -6.07 -9.83 21.36
CA ARG A 338 -6.91 -8.68 20.96
C ARG A 338 -8.16 -9.11 20.22
N LEU A 339 -8.04 -10.03 19.27
CA LEU A 339 -9.17 -10.57 18.53
C LEU A 339 -10.18 -11.25 19.48
N ALA A 340 -9.67 -12.07 20.41
CA ALA A 340 -10.49 -12.73 21.42
C ALA A 340 -11.25 -11.73 22.30
N LYS A 341 -10.56 -10.69 22.80
CA LYS A 341 -11.19 -9.62 23.59
C LYS A 341 -12.25 -8.85 22.81
N ALA A 342 -12.01 -8.60 21.52
CA ALA A 342 -12.95 -7.88 20.67
C ALA A 342 -14.23 -8.71 20.42
N HIS A 343 -14.10 -10.00 20.09
CA HIS A 343 -15.23 -10.91 19.96
C HIS A 343 -16.00 -11.07 21.28
N HIS A 344 -15.30 -11.24 22.40
CA HIS A 344 -15.94 -11.34 23.71
C HIS A 344 -16.73 -10.06 24.05
N ALA A 345 -16.16 -8.88 23.77
CA ALA A 345 -16.87 -7.60 23.93
C ALA A 345 -18.08 -7.45 22.98
N ASN A 346 -18.08 -8.16 21.86
CA ASN A 346 -19.20 -8.24 20.92
C ASN A 346 -20.28 -9.27 21.34
N GLY A 347 -20.07 -10.01 22.44
CA GLY A 347 -20.95 -11.11 22.87
C GLY A 347 -20.71 -12.43 22.13
N GLU A 348 -19.66 -12.51 21.31
CA GLU A 348 -19.30 -13.65 20.47
C GLU A 348 -18.29 -14.54 21.22
N LEU A 349 -18.78 -15.27 22.23
CA LEU A 349 -17.93 -16.09 23.10
C LEU A 349 -17.23 -17.23 22.34
N SER A 350 -17.93 -17.86 21.40
CA SER A 350 -17.37 -18.99 20.61
C SER A 350 -16.18 -18.53 19.76
N GLU A 351 -16.33 -17.39 19.09
CA GLU A 351 -15.31 -16.77 18.25
C GLU A 351 -14.12 -16.28 19.08
N ALA A 352 -14.38 -15.76 20.28
CA ALA A 352 -13.32 -15.37 21.21
C ALA A 352 -12.47 -16.57 21.64
N GLN A 353 -13.12 -17.68 21.98
CA GLN A 353 -12.45 -18.93 22.33
C GLN A 353 -11.72 -19.54 21.12
N GLU A 354 -12.29 -19.48 19.92
CA GLU A 354 -11.64 -20.01 18.70
C GLU A 354 -10.38 -19.21 18.34
N ALA A 355 -10.37 -17.88 18.50
CA ALA A 355 -9.18 -17.07 18.27
C ALA A 355 -8.00 -17.49 19.17
N LEU A 356 -8.27 -17.83 20.44
CA LEU A 356 -7.23 -18.34 21.36
C LEU A 356 -6.83 -19.77 21.04
N ALA A 357 -7.79 -20.63 20.69
CA ALA A 357 -7.52 -22.00 20.27
C ALA A 357 -6.61 -22.04 19.02
N GLN A 358 -6.87 -21.19 18.03
CA GLN A 358 -6.01 -21.05 16.84
C GLN A 358 -4.57 -20.70 17.22
N ALA A 359 -4.38 -19.75 18.15
CA ALA A 359 -3.07 -19.38 18.65
C ALA A 359 -2.36 -20.56 19.33
N LEU A 360 -3.05 -21.25 20.25
CA LEU A 360 -2.46 -22.31 21.07
C LEU A 360 -2.19 -23.62 20.30
N ARG A 361 -2.72 -23.77 19.08
CA ARG A 361 -2.32 -24.84 18.15
C ARG A 361 -0.96 -24.57 17.49
N LEU A 362 -0.44 -23.35 17.56
CA LEU A 362 0.87 -23.01 17.01
C LEU A 362 1.97 -23.43 18.01
N PRO A 363 3.00 -24.19 17.58
CA PRO A 363 4.09 -24.61 18.46
C PRO A 363 4.83 -23.45 19.15
N GLU A 364 4.90 -22.28 18.51
CA GLU A 364 5.56 -21.11 19.10
C GLU A 364 4.72 -20.44 20.20
N LEU A 365 3.42 -20.72 20.27
CA LEU A 365 2.47 -20.07 21.19
C LEU A 365 1.78 -21.04 22.15
N GLU A 366 1.91 -22.36 21.98
CA GLU A 366 1.24 -23.38 22.81
C GLU A 366 1.56 -23.28 24.32
N ASN A 367 2.66 -22.61 24.68
CA ASN A 367 3.10 -22.39 26.06
C ASN A 367 3.00 -20.91 26.51
N GLU A 368 2.35 -20.04 25.72
CA GLU A 368 2.16 -18.63 26.08
C GLU A 368 1.14 -18.50 27.22
N VAL A 369 1.66 -18.33 28.44
CA VAL A 369 0.89 -18.26 29.68
C VAL A 369 -0.32 -17.33 29.59
N GLY A 370 -0.13 -16.12 29.05
CA GLY A 370 -1.22 -15.13 28.96
C GLY A 370 -2.35 -15.52 27.98
N LEU A 371 -2.06 -16.35 26.97
CA LEU A 371 -3.09 -16.89 26.09
C LEU A 371 -3.83 -18.05 26.76
N VAL A 372 -3.09 -18.93 27.45
CA VAL A 372 -3.66 -20.04 28.22
C VAL A 372 -4.57 -19.53 29.33
N ASP A 373 -4.13 -18.54 30.10
CA ASP A 373 -4.92 -17.88 31.15
C ASP A 373 -6.22 -17.34 30.58
N MET A 374 -6.15 -16.56 29.49
CA MET A 374 -7.32 -15.98 28.85
C MET A 374 -8.27 -17.05 28.31
N PHE A 375 -7.74 -18.17 27.82
CA PHE A 375 -8.56 -19.23 27.27
C PHE A 375 -9.31 -19.98 28.37
N ILE A 376 -8.64 -20.29 29.49
CA ILE A 376 -9.27 -20.88 30.68
C ILE A 376 -10.30 -19.91 31.27
N ASP A 377 -9.99 -18.62 31.36
CA ASP A 377 -10.90 -17.57 31.83
C ASP A 377 -12.21 -17.58 31.03
N LEU A 378 -12.12 -17.61 29.69
CA LEU A 378 -13.30 -17.71 28.82
C LEU A 378 -14.04 -19.05 28.91
N GLN A 379 -13.35 -20.16 29.22
CA GLN A 379 -13.97 -21.48 29.39
C GLN A 379 -14.69 -21.63 30.73
N THR A 380 -14.29 -20.83 31.73
CA THR A 380 -14.76 -20.93 33.11
C THR A 380 -15.62 -19.74 33.54
N ASP A 381 -15.94 -18.84 32.61
CA ASP A 381 -16.69 -17.61 32.89
C ASP A 381 -16.00 -16.77 33.99
N GLY A 382 -14.68 -16.66 33.91
CA GLY A 382 -13.85 -15.90 34.84
C GLY A 382 -13.61 -16.53 36.21
N LYS A 383 -14.11 -17.75 36.45
CA LYS A 383 -14.00 -18.42 37.75
C LYS A 383 -12.68 -19.14 37.97
N GLY A 384 -11.92 -19.37 36.91
CA GLY A 384 -10.74 -20.22 36.94
C GLY A 384 -11.10 -21.71 37.00
N LEU A 385 -10.07 -22.56 37.03
CA LEU A 385 -10.27 -24.01 37.11
C LEU A 385 -10.90 -24.39 38.46
N PRO A 386 -11.87 -25.32 38.49
CA PRO A 386 -12.46 -25.78 39.75
C PRO A 386 -11.41 -26.37 40.70
N GLU A 387 -11.47 -25.99 41.98
CA GLU A 387 -10.58 -26.52 43.02
C GLU A 387 -11.01 -27.90 43.51
N ASN A 388 -12.32 -28.18 43.47
CA ASN A 388 -12.91 -29.45 43.88
C ASN A 388 -12.72 -30.51 42.79
N ASP A 389 -12.30 -31.72 43.19
CA ASP A 389 -12.01 -32.81 42.24
C ASP A 389 -13.22 -33.24 41.43
N GLU A 390 -14.40 -33.36 42.03
CA GLU A 390 -15.63 -33.74 41.33
C GLU A 390 -16.05 -32.67 40.32
N GLU A 391 -15.96 -31.39 40.70
CA GLU A 391 -16.28 -30.27 39.82
C GLU A 391 -15.28 -30.14 38.66
N PHE A 392 -14.00 -30.40 38.94
CA PHE A 392 -12.94 -30.41 37.94
C PHE A 392 -13.16 -31.54 36.93
N GLU A 393 -13.35 -32.79 37.37
CA GLU A 393 -13.62 -33.91 36.48
C GLU A 393 -14.88 -33.69 35.63
N ALA A 394 -15.95 -33.14 36.23
CA ALA A 394 -17.16 -32.77 35.49
C ALA A 394 -16.91 -31.68 34.44
N PHE A 395 -16.07 -30.69 34.74
CA PHE A 395 -15.65 -29.66 33.79
C PHE A 395 -14.85 -30.25 32.63
N ILE A 396 -13.84 -31.08 32.92
CA ILE A 396 -13.00 -31.75 31.92
C ILE A 396 -13.84 -32.63 31.00
N LYS A 397 -14.72 -33.44 31.57
CA LYS A 397 -15.61 -34.31 30.80
C LYS A 397 -16.48 -33.50 29.84
N ARG A 398 -17.04 -32.36 30.30
CA ARG A 398 -17.81 -31.47 29.44
C ARG A 398 -16.98 -30.92 28.27
N LEU A 399 -15.77 -30.46 28.58
CA LEU A 399 -14.86 -29.81 27.64
C LEU A 399 -14.26 -30.77 26.60
N LEU A 400 -13.96 -32.01 27.01
CA LEU A 400 -13.23 -32.99 26.19
C LEU A 400 -14.10 -34.11 25.60
N GLU A 401 -15.33 -34.32 26.09
CA GLU A 401 -16.17 -35.45 25.67
C GLU A 401 -17.61 -35.08 25.32
N GLU A 402 -18.26 -34.19 26.07
CA GLU A 402 -19.72 -33.98 25.95
C GLU A 402 -20.09 -32.83 25.00
N ASP A 403 -19.44 -31.66 25.11
CA ASP A 403 -19.75 -30.51 24.26
C ASP A 403 -18.97 -30.56 22.94
N LYS A 404 -19.63 -30.99 21.86
CA LYS A 404 -19.02 -31.18 20.53
C LYS A 404 -18.24 -29.97 20.04
N GLU A 405 -18.72 -28.76 20.32
CA GLU A 405 -18.06 -27.52 19.89
C GLU A 405 -16.75 -27.31 20.65
N SER A 406 -16.76 -27.47 21.98
CA SER A 406 -15.55 -27.45 22.80
C SER A 406 -14.56 -28.54 22.42
N VAL A 407 -15.03 -29.78 22.19
CA VAL A 407 -14.17 -30.91 21.80
C VAL A 407 -13.41 -30.60 20.51
N GLU A 408 -14.09 -30.11 19.48
CA GLU A 408 -13.42 -29.77 18.23
C GLU A 408 -12.51 -28.55 18.39
N ARG A 409 -12.92 -27.55 19.17
CA ARG A 409 -12.10 -26.35 19.45
C ARG A 409 -10.77 -26.71 20.12
N VAL A 410 -10.79 -27.56 21.15
CA VAL A 410 -9.56 -27.89 21.91
C VAL A 410 -8.72 -28.98 21.28
N LYS A 411 -9.19 -29.56 20.18
CA LYS A 411 -8.46 -30.57 19.43
C LYS A 411 -7.10 -30.04 18.98
N ASN A 412 -6.09 -30.88 19.17
CA ASN A 412 -4.68 -30.60 18.84
C ASN A 412 -4.08 -29.40 19.59
N ILE A 413 -4.71 -28.88 20.64
CA ILE A 413 -4.07 -27.96 21.56
C ILE A 413 -3.21 -28.78 22.53
N ASN A 414 -1.90 -28.61 22.44
CA ASN A 414 -0.90 -29.23 23.30
C ASN A 414 -0.36 -28.21 24.32
N GLY A 415 0.90 -28.35 24.70
CA GLY A 415 1.60 -27.37 25.53
C GLY A 415 0.96 -27.15 26.90
N LEU A 416 1.10 -25.92 27.39
CA LEU A 416 0.75 -25.53 28.75
C LEU A 416 -0.76 -25.67 29.02
N TRP A 417 -1.63 -25.29 28.06
CA TRP A 417 -3.08 -25.46 28.26
C TRP A 417 -3.44 -26.91 28.54
N ARG A 418 -2.88 -27.86 27.75
CA ARG A 418 -3.17 -29.29 27.96
C ARG A 418 -2.71 -29.74 29.33
N LYS A 419 -1.51 -29.36 29.77
CA LYS A 419 -0.97 -29.70 31.10
C LYS A 419 -1.82 -29.14 32.24
N ARG A 420 -2.33 -27.91 32.13
CA ARG A 420 -3.25 -27.35 33.15
C ARG A 420 -4.55 -28.14 33.29
N ILE A 421 -5.06 -28.62 32.16
CA ILE A 421 -6.34 -29.34 32.06
C ILE A 421 -6.18 -30.83 32.45
N THR A 422 -5.00 -31.44 32.28
CA THR A 422 -4.77 -32.86 32.64
C THR A 422 -4.00 -33.09 33.93
N GLU A 423 -3.08 -32.18 34.30
CA GLU A 423 -2.11 -32.36 35.38
C GLU A 423 -2.25 -31.30 36.50
N ARG A 424 -3.15 -30.31 36.34
CA ARG A 424 -3.32 -29.17 37.25
C ARG A 424 -2.02 -28.39 37.52
N GLU A 425 -1.17 -28.29 36.51
CA GLU A 425 0.03 -27.44 36.57
C GLU A 425 -0.39 -25.97 36.79
N VAL A 426 0.26 -25.28 37.73
CA VAL A 426 -0.02 -23.88 38.09
C VAL A 426 0.62 -22.93 37.08
#